data_AF-A0A5M8FIG9-F1
#
_entry.id   AF-A0A5M8FIG9-F1
#
_cell.length_a   1.000
_cell.length_b   1.000
_cell.length_c   1.000
_cell.angle_alpha   90.00
_cell.angle_beta   90.00
_cell.angle_gamma   90.00
#
_symmetry.space_group_name_H-M   'P 1'
#
loop_
_entity.id
_entity.type
_entity.pdbx_description
1 polymer ?
#
loop_
_entity_poly.entity_id
_entity_poly.type
_entity_poly.pdbx_seq_one_letter_code
_entity_poly.pdbx_strand_id
1 'polypeptide(L)' 'MTVLFEFKVVELTDTGSALQQIKDKGYAEKYRAVQQPIHRIGVAFSCDKRAVVGFEFEST' A
#
# COMPACT_ATOMS: atom_id res chain seq x y z
N MET A 1 -2.32 -15.90 6.78
CA MET A 1 -1.44 -14.74 6.55
C MET A 1 -2.08 -13.86 5.50
N THR A 2 -2.38 -12.61 5.83
CA THR A 2 -3.09 -11.69 4.91
C THR A 2 -2.11 -10.64 4.41
N VAL A 3 -2.05 -10.46 3.09
CA VAL A 3 -1.19 -9.45 2.45
C VAL A 3 -2.05 -8.52 1.62
N LEU A 4 -1.89 -7.22 1.86
CA LEU A 4 -2.60 -6.15 1.17
C LEU A 4 -1.57 -5.34 0.37
N PHE A 5 -1.81 -5.18 -0.92
CA PHE A 5 -0.97 -4.41 -1.83
C PHE A 5 -1.73 -3.21 -2.37
N GLU A 6 -1.11 -2.04 -2.34
CA GLU A 6 -1.60 -0.83 -3.02
C GLU A 6 -0.53 -0.32 -3.99
N PHE A 7 -0.95 -0.08 -5.24
CA PHE A 7 -0.09 0.41 -6.31
C PHE A 7 -0.48 1.84 -6.67
N LYS A 8 0.53 2.72 -6.70
CA LYS A 8 0.39 4.13 -7.04
C LYS A 8 1.28 4.49 -8.21
N VAL A 9 0.79 5.29 -9.16
CA VAL A 9 1.62 5.90 -10.21
C VAL A 9 1.85 7.36 -9.85
N VAL A 10 3.08 7.72 -9.44
CA VAL A 10 3.39 9.03 -8.84
C VAL A 10 3.05 10.24 -9.72
N GLU A 11 3.02 10.05 -11.04
CA GLU A 11 2.68 11.11 -12.02
C GLU A 11 1.17 11.30 -12.22
N LEU A 12 0.36 10.31 -11.84
CA LEU A 12 -1.09 10.30 -12.09
C LEU A 12 -1.92 10.47 -10.82
N THR A 13 -1.27 10.61 -9.66
CA THR A 13 -1.95 10.52 -8.37
C THR A 13 -1.42 11.58 -7.41
N ASP A 14 -2.34 12.41 -6.91
CA ASP A 14 -2.03 13.50 -5.99
C ASP A 14 -1.53 12.99 -4.61
N THR A 15 -0.99 13.93 -3.85
CA THR A 15 -0.28 13.83 -2.57
C THR A 15 -0.70 12.67 -1.63
N GLY A 16 0.29 11.86 -1.23
CA GLY A 16 0.13 10.76 -0.25
C GLY A 16 0.95 9.51 -0.59
N SER A 17 1.49 8.82 0.41
CA SER A 17 2.18 7.53 0.22
C SER A 17 1.18 6.41 -0.14
N ALA A 18 1.59 5.42 -0.95
CA ALA A 18 0.78 4.24 -1.25
C ALA A 18 0.39 3.46 0.03
N LEU A 19 1.29 3.43 1.03
CA LEU A 19 1.02 2.83 2.33
C LEU A 19 -0.01 3.65 3.14
N GLN A 20 -0.03 4.96 2.97
CA GLN A 20 -1.03 5.80 3.65
C GLN A 20 -2.42 5.60 3.06
N GLN A 21 -2.54 5.42 1.74
CA GLN A 21 -3.81 5.16 1.07
C GLN A 21 -4.43 3.82 1.50
N ILE A 22 -3.63 2.75 1.62
CA ILE A 22 -4.13 1.44 2.06
C ILE A 22 -4.56 1.44 3.54
N LYS A 23 -3.95 2.31 4.35
CA LYS A 23 -4.35 2.55 5.74
C LYS A 23 -5.65 3.33 5.82
N ASP A 24 -5.75 4.43 5.07
CA ASP A 24 -6.91 5.33 5.05
C ASP A 24 -8.18 4.63 4.58
N LYS A 25 -8.07 3.76 3.57
CA LYS A 25 -9.18 2.93 3.07
C LYS A 25 -9.66 1.85 4.06
N GLY A 26 -8.98 1.64 5.18
CA GLY A 26 -9.42 0.72 6.23
C GLY A 26 -9.52 -0.75 5.81
N TYR A 27 -8.86 -1.18 4.74
CA TYR A 27 -8.98 -2.57 4.23
C TYR A 27 -8.58 -3.63 5.25
N ALA A 28 -7.62 -3.31 6.12
CA ALA A 28 -7.18 -4.18 7.20
C ALA A 28 -8.27 -4.42 8.27
N GLU A 29 -9.25 -3.51 8.42
CA GLU A 29 -10.30 -3.64 9.43
C GLU A 29 -11.21 -4.83 9.17
N LYS A 30 -11.43 -5.18 7.90
CA LYS A 30 -12.20 -6.38 7.50
C LYS A 30 -11.56 -7.68 7.98
N TYR A 31 -10.26 -7.66 8.26
CA TYR A 31 -9.49 -8.84 8.64
C TYR A 31 -9.05 -8.80 10.12
N ARG A 32 -9.42 -7.76 10.89
CA ARG A 32 -9.09 -7.69 12.33
C ARG A 32 -9.68 -8.83 13.14
N ALA A 33 -10.87 -9.33 12.77
CA ALA A 33 -11.52 -10.45 13.44
C ALA A 33 -10.76 -11.78 13.26
N VAL A 34 -9.87 -11.85 12.28
CA VAL A 34 -9.18 -13.08 11.88
C VAL A 34 -7.95 -13.35 12.76
N GLN A 35 -7.52 -12.40 13.61
CA GLN A 35 -6.34 -12.50 14.50
C GLN A 35 -5.07 -13.04 13.81
N GLN A 36 -4.93 -12.74 12.53
CA GLN A 36 -3.77 -13.14 11.73
C GLN A 36 -2.92 -11.90 11.42
N PRO A 37 -1.60 -12.06 11.25
CA PRO A 37 -0.73 -10.96 10.83
C PRO A 37 -1.18 -10.42 9.48
N ILE A 38 -1.25 -9.09 9.41
CA ILE A 38 -1.65 -8.32 8.22
C ILE A 38 -0.42 -7.54 7.75
N HIS A 39 0.04 -7.90 6.57
CA HIS A 39 1.12 -7.20 5.86
C HIS A 39 0.50 -6.19 4.89
N ARG A 40 0.99 -4.95 4.93
CA ARG A 40 0.58 -3.86 4.03
C ARG A 40 1.80 -3.43 3.24
N ILE A 41 1.66 -3.44 1.92
CA ILE A 41 2.73 -3.10 1.00
C ILE A 41 2.25 -1.96 0.11
N GLY A 42 2.93 -0.82 0.20
CA GLY A 42 2.74 0.32 -0.68
C GLY A 42 3.83 0.33 -1.76
N VAL A 43 3.44 0.35 -3.03
CA VAL A 43 4.38 0.46 -4.15
C VAL A 43 4.08 1.71 -4.95
N ALA A 44 5.09 2.56 -5.12
CA ALA A 44 5.04 3.75 -5.94
C ALA A 44 5.84 3.52 -7.24
N PHE A 45 5.16 3.62 -8.37
CA PHE A 45 5.69 3.45 -9.71
C PHE A 45 5.77 4.80 -10.43
N SER A 46 6.80 5.00 -11.24
CA SER A 46 6.90 6.13 -12.16
C SER A 46 6.76 5.63 -13.60
N CYS A 47 5.84 6.22 -14.34
CA CYS A 47 5.69 6.01 -15.77
C CYS A 47 6.85 6.59 -16.56
N ASP A 48 7.36 7.75 -16.15
CA ASP A 48 8.53 8.41 -16.75
C ASP A 48 9.79 7.53 -16.65
N LYS A 49 10.06 7.01 -15.43
CA LYS A 49 11.22 6.13 -15.19
C LYS A 49 10.97 4.66 -15.52
N ARG A 50 9.70 4.29 -15.80
CA ARG A 50 9.22 2.90 -15.96
C ARG A 50 9.73 1.96 -14.86
N ALA A 51 9.80 2.47 -13.64
CA ALA A 51 10.43 1.80 -12.51
C ALA A 51 9.69 2.08 -11.20
N VAL A 52 9.89 1.19 -10.24
CA VAL A 52 9.47 1.43 -8.84
C VAL A 52 10.37 2.49 -8.24
N VAL A 53 9.77 3.60 -7.84
CA VAL A 53 10.46 4.77 -7.25
C VAL A 53 10.24 4.88 -5.75
N GLY A 54 9.32 4.10 -5.19
CA GLY A 54 9.09 4.01 -3.76
C GLY A 54 8.49 2.67 -3.35
N PHE A 55 8.93 2.16 -2.22
CA PHE A 55 8.46 0.91 -1.64
C PHE A 55 8.34 1.07 -0.13
N GLU A 56 7.20 0.68 0.41
CA GLU A 56 6.90 0.78 1.83
C GLU A 56 6.25 -0.52 2.31
N PHE A 57 6.71 -1.01 3.46
CA PHE A 57 6.23 -2.24 4.07
C PHE A 57 5.86 -1.98 5.52
N GLU A 58 4.70 -2.47 5.92
CA GLU A 58 4.28 -2.51 7.31
C GLU A 58 3.68 -3.88 7.63
N SER A 59 3.99 -4.39 8.82
CA SER A 59 3.41 -5.62 9.36
C SER A 59 2.76 -5.30 10.69
N THR A 60 1.54 -5.78 10.90
CA THR A 60 0.81 -5.71 12.18
C THR A 60 0.34 -7.10 12.58
#